data_AF-A0A497DLG5-F1
#
_entry.id   AF-A0A497DLG5-F1
#
_cell.length_a   1.000
_cell.length_b   1.000
_cell.length_c   1.000
_cell.angle_alpha   90.00
_cell.angle_beta   90.00
_cell.angle_gamma   90.00
#
_symmetry.space_group_name_H-M   'P 1'
#
loop_
_entity.id
_entity.type
_entity.pdbx_description
1 polymer ?
#
loop_
_entity_poly.entity_id
_entity_poly.type
_entity_poly.pdbx_seq_one_letter_code
_entity_poly.pdbx_strand_id
1 'polypeptide(L)'
;MSRRDPYIIKRINFRRVMVVTAISILLVVLILFAFIMESGLPLTLKSLAQIHGKHPSLFLVDLIPVFISALLHPMHHIMNRSIREYEERVLESQQLVERNTEFAERLSEGENPEPYEEMMTTDLGKALRMIHLNIKADRRQEREMSWITEGKDLVLKVLREQQEMKELSYQVLKVLNSYIKSTQAAFHLYDEESKVLTNTATYAFNRKK
;
A
#
# COMPACT_ATOMS: atom_id res chain seq x y z
N MET A 1 -19.53 3.08 5.92
CA MET A 1 -18.81 4.15 5.20
C MET A 1 -19.08 4.01 3.71
N SER A 2 -19.37 5.13 3.05
CA SER A 2 -19.93 5.23 1.69
C SER A 2 -19.01 4.58 0.64
N ARG A 3 -19.48 3.50 -0.01
CA ARG A 3 -18.95 2.98 -1.27
C ARG A 3 -19.15 4.06 -2.34
N ARG A 4 -18.21 4.98 -2.47
CA ARG A 4 -18.10 5.83 -3.65
C ARG A 4 -17.39 4.99 -4.70
N ASP A 5 -18.17 4.24 -5.48
CA ASP A 5 -17.69 3.65 -6.74
C ASP A 5 -17.25 4.82 -7.63
N PRO A 6 -15.94 5.03 -7.86
CA PRO A 6 -15.52 6.09 -8.74
C PRO A 6 -15.73 5.57 -10.16
N TYR A 7 -16.73 6.13 -10.84
CA TYR A 7 -17.01 5.89 -12.25
C TYR A 7 -17.29 4.43 -12.59
N ILE A 8 -18.56 4.02 -12.45
CA ILE A 8 -19.07 2.89 -13.23
C ILE A 8 -18.93 3.29 -14.70
N ILE A 9 -17.81 2.95 -15.33
CA ILE A 9 -17.67 3.02 -16.78
C ILE A 9 -18.68 2.00 -17.28
N LYS A 10 -19.87 2.50 -17.65
CA LYS A 10 -20.99 1.68 -18.05
C LYS A 10 -20.54 0.90 -19.29
N ARG A 11 -20.15 -0.36 -19.10
CA ARG A 11 -19.71 -1.23 -20.21
C ARG A 11 -20.74 -1.10 -21.33
N ILE A 12 -20.28 -0.62 -22.47
CA ILE A 12 -21.03 -0.80 -23.71
C ILE A 12 -21.04 -2.31 -23.90
N ASN A 13 -22.14 -2.98 -23.59
CA ASN A 13 -22.22 -4.42 -23.75
C ASN A 13 -22.25 -4.73 -25.26
N PHE A 14 -21.57 -5.79 -25.70
CA PHE A 14 -21.62 -6.26 -27.08
C PHE A 14 -23.08 -6.42 -27.56
N ARG A 15 -23.98 -6.84 -26.66
CA ARG A 15 -25.43 -6.90 -26.90
C ARG A 15 -26.03 -5.56 -27.31
N ARG A 16 -25.57 -4.43 -26.75
CA ARG A 16 -26.06 -3.10 -27.12
C ARG A 16 -25.60 -2.70 -28.52
N VAL A 17 -24.34 -3.01 -28.88
CA VAL A 17 -23.84 -2.79 -30.23
C VAL A 17 -24.67 -3.58 -31.24
N MET A 18 -24.92 -4.87 -30.98
CA MET A 18 -25.76 -5.72 -31.82
C MET A 18 -27.20 -5.20 -31.93
N VAL A 19 -27.79 -4.72 -30.82
CA VAL A 19 -29.14 -4.15 -30.82
C VAL A 19 -29.20 -2.86 -31.64
N VAL A 20 -28.24 -1.95 -31.51
CA VAL A 20 -28.21 -0.70 -32.30
C VAL A 20 -28.02 -1.02 -33.79
N THR A 21 -27.15 -1.96 -34.13
CA THR A 21 -27.00 -2.42 -35.52
C THR A 21 -28.29 -3.06 -36.04
N ALA A 22 -28.96 -3.91 -35.26
CA ALA A 22 -30.23 -4.52 -35.65
C ALA A 22 -31.35 -3.48 -35.86
N ILE A 23 -31.45 -2.48 -34.98
CA ILE A 23 -32.38 -1.36 -35.13
C ILE A 23 -32.08 -0.57 -36.41
N SER A 24 -30.81 -0.33 -36.73
CA SER A 24 -30.43 0.36 -37.96
C SER A 24 -30.81 -0.42 -39.22
N ILE A 25 -30.64 -1.75 -39.22
CA ILE A 25 -31.06 -2.62 -40.33
C ILE A 25 -32.59 -2.58 -40.48
N LEU A 26 -33.33 -2.68 -39.36
CA LEU A 26 -34.80 -2.60 -39.38
C LEU A 26 -35.27 -1.27 -39.96
N LEU A 27 -34.62 -0.16 -39.60
CA LEU A 27 -34.93 1.17 -40.15
C LEU A 27 -34.75 1.21 -41.67
N VAL A 28 -33.64 0.67 -42.19
CA VAL A 28 -33.40 0.58 -43.64
C VAL A 28 -34.49 -0.25 -44.33
N VAL A 29 -34.85 -1.40 -43.77
CA VAL A 29 -35.91 -2.27 -44.32
C VAL A 29 -37.26 -1.54 -44.38
N LEU A 30 -37.62 -0.79 -43.33
CA LEU A 30 -38.84 -0.01 -43.30
C LEU A 30 -38.84 1.12 -44.35
N ILE A 31 -37.70 1.79 -44.54
CA ILE A 31 -37.55 2.83 -45.58
C ILE A 31 -37.73 2.20 -46.97
N LEU A 32 -37.04 1.10 -47.26
CA LEU A 32 -37.16 0.40 -48.55
C LEU A 32 -38.60 -0.08 -48.82
N PHE A 33 -39.28 -0.58 -47.78
CA PHE A 33 -40.68 -0.99 -47.88
C PHE A 33 -41.60 0.19 -48.24
N ALA A 34 -41.40 1.35 -47.63
CA ALA A 34 -42.19 2.56 -47.94
C ALA A 34 -42.05 2.96 -49.43
N PHE A 35 -40.82 2.95 -49.96
CA PHE A 35 -40.57 3.26 -51.37
C PHE A 35 -41.18 2.23 -52.34
N ILE A 36 -41.20 0.95 -51.97
CA ILE A 36 -41.85 -0.11 -52.78
C ILE A 36 -43.37 0.11 -52.84
N MET A 37 -43.99 0.43 -51.70
CA MET A 37 -45.43 0.69 -51.62
C MET A 37 -45.84 1.92 -52.45
N GLU A 38 -45.05 3.00 -52.41
CA GLU A 38 -45.29 4.20 -53.23
C GLU A 38 -45.14 3.91 -54.73
N SER A 39 -44.21 3.04 -55.11
CA SER A 39 -43.90 2.70 -56.50
C SER A 39 -44.94 1.78 -57.15
N GLY A 40 -45.80 1.12 -56.37
CA GLY A 40 -46.74 0.10 -56.86
C GLY A 40 -46.07 -1.14 -57.48
N LEU A 41 -44.77 -1.34 -57.23
CA LEU A 41 -43.99 -2.43 -57.81
C LEU A 41 -44.10 -3.70 -56.94
N PRO A 42 -44.06 -4.91 -57.55
CA PRO A 42 -43.99 -6.14 -56.78
C PRO A 42 -42.66 -6.23 -56.02
N LEU A 43 -42.63 -6.88 -54.86
CA LEU A 43 -41.42 -7.07 -54.05
C LEU A 43 -40.46 -8.04 -54.76
N THR A 44 -39.62 -7.53 -55.66
CA THR A 44 -38.64 -8.30 -56.42
C THR A 44 -37.29 -7.60 -56.43
N LEU A 45 -36.20 -8.36 -56.64
CA LEU A 45 -34.84 -7.81 -56.77
C LEU A 45 -34.73 -6.79 -57.93
N LYS A 46 -35.52 -6.98 -58.99
CA LYS A 46 -35.59 -6.02 -60.12
C LYS A 46 -36.23 -4.70 -59.70
N SER A 47 -37.30 -4.75 -58.91
CA SER A 47 -37.96 -3.56 -58.37
C SER A 47 -37.03 -2.78 -57.45
N LEU A 48 -36.23 -3.48 -56.64
CA LEU A 48 -35.24 -2.85 -55.77
C LEU A 48 -34.18 -2.10 -56.59
N ALA A 49 -33.64 -2.70 -57.66
CA ALA A 49 -32.70 -2.05 -58.54
C ALA A 49 -33.30 -0.83 -59.27
N GLN A 50 -34.57 -0.93 -59.68
CA GLN A 50 -35.29 0.18 -60.33
C GLN A 50 -35.51 1.37 -59.38
N ILE A 51 -35.85 1.10 -58.12
CA ILE A 51 -36.03 2.13 -57.08
C ILE A 51 -34.70 2.83 -56.79
N HIS A 52 -33.60 2.08 -56.67
CA HIS A 52 -32.27 2.67 -56.49
C HIS A 52 -31.82 3.49 -57.71
N GLY A 53 -32.21 3.10 -58.92
CA GLY A 53 -31.97 3.89 -60.13
C GLY A 53 -32.75 5.20 -60.16
N LYS A 54 -33.97 5.24 -59.59
CA LYS A 54 -34.79 6.45 -59.47
C LYS A 54 -34.38 7.34 -58.29
N HIS A 55 -33.94 6.74 -57.18
CA HIS A 55 -33.54 7.42 -55.95
C HIS A 55 -32.13 6.99 -55.52
N PRO A 56 -31.08 7.60 -56.10
CA PRO A 56 -29.69 7.27 -55.75
C PRO A 56 -29.34 7.54 -54.27
N SER A 57 -30.11 8.38 -53.56
CA SER A 57 -29.92 8.64 -52.13
C SER A 57 -30.12 7.40 -51.25
N LEU A 58 -30.83 6.37 -51.73
CA LEU A 58 -31.05 5.14 -50.99
C LEU A 58 -29.75 4.34 -50.77
N PHE A 59 -28.75 4.49 -51.64
CA PHE A 59 -27.43 3.92 -51.43
C PHE A 59 -26.75 4.44 -50.15
N LEU A 60 -27.00 5.70 -49.76
CA LEU A 60 -26.50 6.24 -48.50
C LEU A 60 -27.23 5.63 -47.30
N VAL A 61 -28.54 5.38 -47.43
CA VAL A 61 -29.37 4.77 -46.38
C VAL A 61 -28.94 3.33 -46.13
N ASP A 62 -28.70 2.56 -47.20
CA ASP A 62 -28.23 1.17 -47.12
C ASP A 62 -26.84 1.05 -46.46
N LEU A 63 -26.03 2.11 -46.54
CA LEU A 63 -24.69 2.14 -45.92
C LEU A 63 -24.74 2.45 -44.41
N ILE A 64 -25.84 3.00 -43.88
CA ILE A 64 -25.95 3.40 -42.47
C ILE A 64 -25.63 2.24 -41.51
N PRO A 65 -26.22 1.04 -41.64
CA PRO A 65 -25.92 -0.06 -40.73
C PRO A 65 -24.45 -0.50 -40.78
N VAL A 66 -23.85 -0.46 -41.98
CA VAL A 66 -22.44 -0.79 -42.18
C VAL A 66 -21.56 0.24 -41.48
N PHE A 67 -21.85 1.53 -41.64
CA PHE A 67 -21.11 2.61 -41.00
C PHE A 67 -21.23 2.57 -39.47
N ILE A 68 -22.44 2.36 -38.94
CA ILE A 68 -22.68 2.21 -37.51
C ILE A 68 -21.91 1.01 -36.94
N SER A 69 -21.97 -0.13 -37.62
CA SER A 69 -21.24 -1.33 -37.19
C SER A 69 -19.73 -1.13 -37.22
N ALA A 70 -19.21 -0.54 -38.31
CA ALA A 70 -17.79 -0.25 -38.49
C ALA A 70 -17.26 0.73 -37.44
N LEU A 71 -18.07 1.68 -36.98
CA LEU A 71 -17.69 2.64 -35.95
C LEU A 71 -17.78 2.02 -34.54
N LEU A 72 -18.90 1.37 -34.21
CA LEU A 72 -19.17 0.91 -32.84
C LEU A 72 -18.33 -0.31 -32.44
N HIS A 73 -18.04 -1.22 -33.36
CA HIS A 73 -17.33 -2.46 -33.06
C HIS A 73 -15.88 -2.25 -32.54
N PRO A 74 -15.01 -1.47 -33.20
CA PRO A 74 -13.67 -1.18 -32.69
C PRO A 74 -13.71 -0.34 -31.41
N MET A 75 -14.62 0.64 -31.32
CA MET A 75 -14.80 1.44 -30.11
C MET A 75 -15.12 0.55 -28.90
N HIS A 76 -15.99 -0.44 -29.06
CA HIS A 76 -16.32 -1.40 -28.02
C HIS A 76 -15.10 -2.20 -27.55
N HIS A 77 -14.25 -2.65 -28.47
CA HIS A 77 -13.05 -3.42 -28.14
C HIS A 77 -12.03 -2.59 -27.37
N ILE A 78 -11.76 -1.37 -27.83
CA ILE A 78 -10.81 -0.45 -27.17
C ILE A 78 -11.31 -0.10 -25.77
N MET A 79 -12.58 0.29 -25.65
CA MET A 79 -13.18 0.69 -24.37
C MET A 79 -13.17 -0.45 -23.35
N ASN A 80 -13.49 -1.68 -23.77
CA ASN A 80 -13.45 -2.82 -22.86
C ASN A 80 -12.04 -3.14 -22.37
N ARG A 81 -11.03 -2.97 -23.23
CA ARG A 81 -9.63 -3.17 -22.83
C ARG A 81 -9.21 -2.13 -21.80
N SER A 82 -9.48 -0.84 -22.06
CA SER A 82 -9.17 0.21 -21.10
C SER A 82 -9.92 -0.01 -19.77
N ILE A 83 -11.18 -0.42 -19.81
CA ILE A 83 -11.95 -0.73 -18.60
C ILE A 83 -11.27 -1.83 -17.79
N ARG A 84 -10.82 -2.91 -18.42
CA ARG A 84 -10.11 -4.00 -17.72
C ARG A 84 -8.81 -3.51 -17.09
N GLU A 85 -8.01 -2.76 -17.85
CA GLU A 85 -6.76 -2.19 -17.34
C GLU A 85 -7.02 -1.23 -16.15
N TYR A 86 -8.11 -0.45 -16.19
CA TYR A 86 -8.52 0.37 -15.04
C TYR A 86 -9.02 -0.46 -13.86
N GLU A 87 -9.83 -1.50 -14.10
CA GLU A 87 -10.31 -2.44 -13.07
C GLU A 87 -9.13 -3.11 -12.35
N GLU A 88 -8.13 -3.57 -13.09
CA GLU A 88 -6.89 -4.16 -12.56
C GLU A 88 -6.10 -3.15 -11.70
N ARG A 89 -5.89 -1.93 -12.20
CA ARG A 89 -5.20 -0.87 -11.41
C ARG A 89 -5.95 -0.49 -10.14
N VAL A 90 -7.28 -0.46 -10.19
CA VAL A 90 -8.10 -0.18 -9.00
C VAL A 90 -7.95 -1.32 -7.99
N LEU A 91 -7.96 -2.57 -8.45
CA LEU A 91 -7.78 -3.73 -7.58
C LEU A 91 -6.39 -3.74 -6.92
N GLU A 92 -5.33 -3.50 -7.70
CA GLU A 92 -3.96 -3.37 -7.17
C GLU A 92 -3.87 -2.25 -6.13
N SER A 93 -4.47 -1.09 -6.41
CA SER A 93 -4.50 0.02 -5.46
C SER A 93 -5.26 -0.32 -4.18
N GLN A 94 -6.37 -1.06 -4.27
CA GLN A 94 -7.14 -1.50 -3.09
C GLN A 94 -6.34 -2.48 -2.25
N GLN A 95 -5.65 -3.43 -2.87
CA GLN A 95 -4.78 -4.38 -2.17
C GLN A 95 -3.64 -3.66 -1.43
N LEU A 96 -3.04 -2.62 -2.03
CA LEU A 96 -2.01 -1.82 -1.35
C LEU A 96 -2.57 -1.05 -0.15
N VAL A 97 -3.77 -0.48 -0.26
CA VAL A 97 -4.42 0.20 0.87
C VAL A 97 -4.73 -0.78 1.98
N GLU A 98 -5.24 -1.97 1.65
CA GLU A 98 -5.56 -3.02 2.63
C GLU A 98 -4.30 -3.49 3.38
N ARG A 99 -3.21 -3.81 2.65
CA ARG A 99 -1.92 -4.19 3.26
C ARG A 99 -1.32 -3.06 4.12
N ASN A 100 -1.44 -1.80 3.68
CA ASN A 100 -1.02 -0.65 4.50
C ASN A 100 -1.87 -0.49 5.76
N THR A 101 -3.18 -0.78 5.67
CA THR A 101 -4.09 -0.73 6.81
C THR A 101 -3.74 -1.81 7.84
N GLU A 102 -3.55 -3.05 7.39
CA GLU A 102 -3.11 -4.16 8.26
C GLU A 102 -1.77 -3.84 8.92
N PHE A 103 -0.80 -3.31 8.15
CA PHE A 103 0.48 -2.90 8.70
C PHE A 103 0.33 -1.82 9.79
N ALA A 104 -0.52 -0.83 9.55
CA ALA A 104 -0.79 0.24 10.51
C ALA A 104 -1.49 -0.27 11.77
N GLU A 105 -2.46 -1.18 11.64
CA GLU A 105 -3.15 -1.82 12.77
C GLU A 105 -2.16 -2.57 13.65
N ARG A 106 -1.36 -3.46 13.07
CA ARG A 106 -0.34 -4.22 13.80
C ARG A 106 0.69 -3.32 14.47
N LEU A 107 1.12 -2.26 13.78
CA LEU A 107 2.02 -1.26 14.37
C LEU A 107 1.38 -0.54 15.56
N SER A 108 0.09 -0.23 15.47
CA SER A 108 -0.69 0.44 16.55
C SER A 108 -0.93 -0.45 17.76
N GLU A 109 -1.07 -1.77 17.55
CA GLU A 109 -1.16 -2.78 18.60
C GLU A 109 0.19 -3.04 19.30
N GLY A 110 1.24 -2.38 18.83
CA GLY A 110 2.57 -2.44 19.39
C GLY A 110 3.43 -3.57 18.81
N GLU A 111 2.93 -4.31 17.82
CA GLU A 111 3.74 -5.28 17.08
C GLU A 111 4.88 -4.60 16.31
N ASN A 112 5.80 -5.41 15.80
CA ASN A 112 6.87 -4.97 14.91
C ASN A 112 6.71 -5.70 13.56
N PRO A 113 5.71 -5.31 12.74
CA PRO A 113 5.49 -5.92 11.44
C PRO A 113 6.69 -5.70 10.52
N GLU A 114 7.01 -6.70 9.70
CA GLU A 114 8.06 -6.57 8.69
C GLU A 114 7.55 -5.74 7.51
N PRO A 115 8.29 -4.68 7.11
CA PRO A 115 7.92 -3.90 5.95
C PRO A 115 8.04 -4.70 4.65
N TYR A 116 7.15 -4.44 3.71
CA TYR A 116 7.14 -5.07 2.39
C TYR A 116 7.57 -4.09 1.29
N GLU A 117 8.01 -4.62 0.16
CA GLU A 117 8.66 -3.82 -0.90
C GLU A 117 7.70 -2.83 -1.55
N GLU A 118 6.47 -3.25 -1.84
CA GLU A 118 5.48 -2.43 -2.51
C GLU A 118 5.00 -1.24 -1.66
N MET A 119 5.26 -1.25 -0.36
CA MET A 119 4.98 -0.13 0.54
C MET A 119 5.66 1.16 0.05
N MET A 120 6.85 1.06 -0.55
CA MET A 120 7.61 2.22 -1.02
C MET A 120 7.05 2.84 -2.31
N THR A 121 6.07 2.21 -2.95
CA THR A 121 5.44 2.71 -4.18
C THR A 121 4.44 3.83 -3.93
N THR A 122 3.91 3.93 -2.71
CA THR A 122 2.87 4.91 -2.34
C THR A 122 3.38 5.85 -1.25
N ASP A 123 2.89 7.09 -1.24
CA ASP A 123 3.27 8.05 -0.20
C ASP A 123 2.75 7.65 1.19
N LEU A 124 1.59 6.99 1.25
CA LEU A 124 1.06 6.39 2.48
C LEU A 124 2.03 5.34 3.04
N GLY A 125 2.47 4.40 2.20
CA GLY A 125 3.38 3.35 2.66
C GLY A 125 4.75 3.92 3.09
N LYS A 126 5.29 4.91 2.37
CA LYS A 126 6.52 5.61 2.82
C LYS A 126 6.34 6.28 4.18
N ALA A 127 5.20 6.94 4.41
CA ALA A 127 4.90 7.57 5.70
C ALA A 127 4.80 6.53 6.83
N LEU A 128 4.11 5.41 6.59
CA LEU A 128 4.04 4.29 7.55
C LEU A 128 5.42 3.71 7.86
N ARG A 129 6.29 3.58 6.85
CA ARG A 129 7.67 3.14 7.06
C ARG A 129 8.46 4.11 7.94
N MET A 130 8.28 5.41 7.75
CA MET A 130 8.93 6.42 8.59
C MET A 130 8.46 6.34 10.05
N ILE A 131 7.15 6.18 10.26
CA ILE A 131 6.57 6.00 11.59
C ILE A 131 7.13 4.74 12.26
N HIS A 132 7.22 3.63 11.54
CA HIS A 132 7.80 2.39 12.04
C HIS A 132 9.25 2.56 12.50
N LEU A 133 10.07 3.26 11.69
CA LEU A 133 11.46 3.54 12.03
C LEU A 133 11.57 4.43 13.28
N ASN A 134 10.72 5.44 13.42
CA ASN A 134 10.68 6.32 14.59
C ASN A 134 10.31 5.53 15.86
N ILE A 135 9.24 4.73 15.82
CA ILE A 135 8.83 3.89 16.95
C ILE A 135 9.96 2.92 17.35
N LYS A 136 10.68 2.35 16.37
CA LYS A 136 11.80 1.44 16.65
C LYS A 136 12.97 2.18 17.31
N ALA A 137 13.25 3.41 16.89
CA ALA A 137 14.28 4.26 17.49
C ALA A 137 13.90 4.67 18.92
N ASP A 138 12.66 5.12 19.12
CA ASP A 138 12.14 5.54 20.43
C ASP A 138 12.18 4.38 21.43
N ARG A 139 11.69 3.19 21.05
CA ARG A 139 11.77 1.98 21.88
C ARG A 139 13.20 1.60 22.24
N ARG A 140 14.17 1.86 21.35
CA ARG A 140 15.57 1.61 21.64
C ARG A 140 16.09 2.61 22.67
N GLN A 141 15.81 3.90 22.48
CA GLN A 141 16.21 4.96 23.40
C GLN A 141 15.58 4.76 24.80
N GLU A 142 14.30 4.40 24.87
CA GLU A 142 13.63 4.09 26.13
C GLU A 142 14.28 2.90 26.85
N ARG A 143 14.62 1.83 26.12
CA ARG A 143 15.34 0.68 26.71
C ARG A 143 16.72 1.08 27.23
N GLU A 144 17.46 1.88 26.49
CA GLU A 144 18.78 2.37 26.91
C GLU A 144 18.66 3.25 28.17
N MET A 145 17.68 4.15 28.21
CA MET A 145 17.44 5.01 29.38
C MET A 145 16.98 4.21 30.61
N SER A 146 16.10 3.22 30.40
CA SER A 146 15.63 2.31 31.45
C SER A 146 16.80 1.52 32.04
N TRP A 147 17.67 0.97 31.19
CA TRP A 147 18.90 0.28 31.60
C TRP A 147 19.85 1.20 32.40
N ILE A 148 20.05 2.45 31.96
CA ILE A 148 20.87 3.42 32.72
C ILE A 148 20.25 3.71 34.09
N THR A 149 18.93 3.90 34.14
CA THR A 149 18.21 4.27 35.36
C THR A 149 18.25 3.14 36.39
N GLU A 150 17.98 1.90 35.95
CA GLU A 150 18.10 0.72 36.81
C GLU A 150 19.53 0.55 37.35
N GLY A 151 20.54 0.71 36.49
CA GLY A 151 21.95 0.67 36.91
C GLY A 151 22.29 1.74 37.96
N LYS A 152 21.80 2.97 37.79
CA LYS A 152 21.97 4.06 38.76
C LYS A 152 21.30 3.77 40.09
N ASP A 153 20.07 3.26 40.08
CA ASP A 153 19.32 2.94 41.29
C ASP A 153 20.01 1.84 42.11
N LEU A 154 20.56 0.83 41.44
CA LEU A 154 21.36 -0.21 42.08
C LEU A 154 22.59 0.37 42.79
N VAL A 155 23.32 1.27 42.14
CA VAL A 155 24.50 1.92 42.76
C VAL A 155 24.09 2.86 43.90
N LEU A 156 23.04 3.66 43.73
CA LEU A 156 22.52 4.55 44.79
C LEU A 156 22.06 3.79 46.03
N LYS A 157 21.52 2.58 45.86
CA LYS A 157 21.21 1.70 46.99
C LYS A 157 22.46 1.32 47.77
N VAL A 158 23.52 0.87 47.09
CA VAL A 158 24.79 0.53 47.72
C VAL A 158 25.42 1.74 48.43
N LEU A 159 25.39 2.91 47.79
CA LEU A 159 25.89 4.17 48.37
C LEU A 159 25.16 4.57 49.65
N ARG A 160 23.88 4.21 49.81
CA ARG A 160 23.09 4.51 51.03
C ARG A 160 23.31 3.50 52.15
N GLU A 161 23.65 2.27 51.83
CA GLU A 161 23.77 1.17 52.79
C GLU A 161 25.18 1.05 53.41
N GLN A 162 26.22 1.52 52.71
CA GLN A 162 27.61 1.36 53.14
C GLN A 162 28.21 2.69 53.59
N GLN A 163 28.73 2.73 54.82
CA GLN A 163 29.39 3.92 55.40
C GLN A 163 30.93 3.88 55.29
N GLU A 164 31.51 2.68 55.17
CA GLU A 164 32.96 2.51 55.10
C GLU A 164 33.43 2.48 53.63
N MET A 165 34.35 3.37 53.24
CA MET A 165 34.79 3.52 51.84
C MET A 165 35.36 2.24 51.22
N LYS A 166 36.03 1.41 52.00
CA LYS A 166 36.63 0.16 51.50
C LYS A 166 35.57 -0.88 51.15
N GLU A 167 34.52 -0.99 51.97
CA GLU A 167 33.41 -1.90 51.69
C GLU A 167 32.49 -1.33 50.60
N LEU A 168 32.27 0.00 50.61
CA LEU A 168 31.52 0.69 49.57
C LEU A 168 32.12 0.46 48.18
N SER A 169 33.42 0.73 48.02
CA SER A 169 34.12 0.57 46.73
C SER A 169 34.05 -0.86 46.20
N TYR A 170 34.19 -1.87 47.07
CA TYR A 170 34.03 -3.27 46.70
C TYR A 170 32.59 -3.62 46.29
N GLN A 171 31.59 -3.19 47.06
CA GLN A 171 30.19 -3.49 46.77
C GLN A 171 29.70 -2.80 45.49
N VAL A 172 30.10 -1.54 45.26
CA VAL A 172 29.82 -0.82 44.01
C VAL A 172 30.43 -1.54 42.82
N LEU A 173 31.71 -1.93 42.91
CA LEU A 173 32.41 -2.67 41.86
C LEU A 173 31.72 -4.00 41.54
N LYS A 174 31.31 -4.74 42.58
CA LYS A 174 30.60 -6.02 42.45
C LYS A 174 29.24 -5.86 41.75
N VAL A 175 28.43 -4.88 42.18
CA VAL A 175 27.11 -4.62 41.59
C VAL A 175 27.24 -4.18 40.14
N LEU A 176 28.15 -3.26 39.82
CA LEU A 176 28.39 -2.82 38.45
C LEU A 176 28.90 -3.96 37.57
N ASN A 177 29.92 -4.71 38.02
CA ASN A 177 30.48 -5.83 37.25
C ASN A 177 29.41 -6.90 36.95
N SER A 178 28.53 -7.18 37.91
CA SER A 178 27.40 -8.08 37.73
C SER A 178 26.35 -7.53 36.76
N TYR A 179 26.01 -6.24 36.86
CA TYR A 179 24.99 -5.59 36.04
C TYR A 179 25.39 -5.51 34.57
N ILE A 180 26.63 -5.08 34.30
CA ILE A 180 27.17 -4.96 32.93
C ILE A 180 27.74 -6.28 32.39
N LYS A 181 27.79 -7.33 33.23
CA LYS A 181 28.35 -8.65 32.92
C LYS A 181 29.81 -8.61 32.45
N SER A 182 30.64 -7.77 33.08
CA SER A 182 32.08 -7.74 32.81
C SER A 182 32.82 -8.92 33.48
N THR A 183 33.92 -9.37 32.87
CA THR A 183 34.75 -10.47 33.39
C THR A 183 35.69 -10.00 34.50
N GLN A 184 36.14 -8.75 34.42
CA GLN A 184 37.11 -8.15 35.35
C GLN A 184 36.80 -6.68 35.57
N ALA A 185 37.05 -6.21 36.79
CA ALA A 185 36.93 -4.80 37.14
C ALA A 185 37.90 -4.44 38.28
N ALA A 186 38.36 -3.19 38.30
CA ALA A 186 39.17 -2.63 39.38
C ALA A 186 38.63 -1.26 39.77
N PHE A 187 38.64 -0.96 41.07
CA PHE A 187 38.21 0.31 41.64
C PHE A 187 39.42 1.02 42.26
N HIS A 188 39.72 2.21 41.75
CA HIS A 188 40.82 3.02 42.25
C HIS A 188 40.26 4.25 42.96
N LEU A 189 40.79 4.54 44.15
CA LEU A 189 40.52 5.77 44.89
C LEU A 189 41.73 6.68 44.78
N TYR A 190 41.50 7.92 44.40
CA TYR A 190 42.54 8.95 44.40
C TYR A 190 42.55 9.66 45.76
N ASP A 191 43.72 9.77 46.36
CA ASP A 191 43.94 10.52 47.60
C ASP A 191 44.63 11.86 47.25
N GLU A 192 43.95 12.97 47.56
CA GLU A 192 44.43 14.32 47.24
C GLU A 192 45.64 14.74 48.10
N GLU A 193 45.78 14.23 49.33
CA GLU A 193 46.89 14.60 50.23
C GLU A 193 48.17 13.89 49.82
N SER A 194 48.11 12.57 49.64
CA SER A 194 49.27 11.77 49.26
C SER A 194 49.58 11.85 47.76
N LYS A 195 48.64 12.34 46.94
CA LYS A 195 48.71 12.36 45.46
C LYS A 195 48.93 10.98 44.84
N VAL A 196 48.45 9.92 45.50
CA VAL A 196 48.59 8.52 45.04
C VAL A 196 47.22 7.94 44.70
N LEU A 197 47.19 7.15 43.62
CA LEU A 197 46.03 6.38 43.20
C LEU A 197 46.11 4.98 43.85
N THR A 198 45.19 4.65 44.74
CA THR A 198 45.21 3.38 45.47
C THR A 198 44.12 2.45 44.95
N ASN A 199 44.48 1.24 44.53
CA ASN A 199 43.48 0.21 44.19
C ASN A 199 42.79 -0.26 45.48
N THR A 200 41.49 0.01 45.59
CA THR A 200 40.70 -0.27 46.80
C THR A 200 39.89 -1.56 46.66
N ALA A 201 39.54 -1.96 45.44
CA ALA A 201 38.84 -3.21 45.18
C ALA A 201 39.16 -3.76 43.80
N THR A 202 39.39 -5.08 43.71
CA THR A 202 39.48 -5.80 42.44
C THR A 202 38.46 -6.94 42.41
N TYR A 203 37.77 -7.08 41.29
CA TYR A 203 36.80 -8.14 41.05
C TYR A 203 37.17 -8.90 39.78
N ALA A 204 37.51 -10.18 39.93
CA ALA A 204 37.82 -11.05 38.79
C ALA A 204 37.24 -12.45 39.06
N PHE A 205 36.53 -13.03 38.07
CA PHE A 205 36.02 -14.40 38.14
C PHE A 205 35.25 -14.75 39.43
N ASN A 206 34.30 -13.91 39.84
CA ASN A 206 33.50 -14.09 41.06
C ASN A 206 34.31 -14.19 42.38
N ARG A 207 35.56 -13.72 42.42
CA ARG A 207 36.41 -13.74 43.63
C ARG A 207 36.93 -12.34 43.97
N LYS A 208 36.91 -12.01 45.27
CA LYS A 208 37.57 -10.83 45.86
C LYS A 208 39.08 -11.07 45.84
N LYS A 209 39.85 -10.09 45.38
CA LYS A 209 41.31 -10.04 45.52
C LYS A 209 41.72 -8.73 46.19
#